data_AF-A0A7S3UV15-F1
#
_entry.id   AF-A0A7S3UV15-F1
#
_cell.length_a   1.000
_cell.length_b   1.000
_cell.length_c   1.000
_cell.angle_alpha   90.00
_cell.angle_beta   90.00
_cell.angle_gamma   90.00
#
_symmetry.space_group_name_H-M   'P 1'
#
loop_
_entity.id
_entity.type
_entity.pdbx_description
1 polymer ?
#
loop_
_entity_poly.entity_id
_entity_poly.type
_entity_poly.pdbx_seq_one_letter_code
_entity_poly.pdbx_strand_id
1 'polypeptide(L)'
;EGKLDSGRAGTGTPVASPTPRAAEGDEERKEEVDYTKPAPLAVKKQRSFFERYIWKPVKLTFVVGGVVLAGYFADFSTMLANVILIVKGVKGVMVNWDYDNHFAAVVASLERFLSWFSPNLSFFATFYASCINFFKNFDIEFIPLDTMNVTCDGAQAPGKLFGNILILIFVAVLFESKIFAFLMLSLKASLGLLKYQLKLKGRPFFVILLITNSFMFFDFIFRYIVQLLATGTVVKDFVANGGRHINNENCGYLDLVFAVLATLAAYLLIFPTMHIMFRTFIAGLPENADFPYVEKRIPRFLRLIFLHPSVWRKQLKQRGVSGHQLATLARQASVRGAGPNKKYLELPSFFEMIILFTRSFCVMDFRIWRTYAYCMFWKVTQLMKMTAGIWDKDGIRGFGVTEMVDRYSVDLEDRRKNHQDAIVCTGMNHSMIWQFVPAFVVAAKYGEASNKCPLFVHRSGNVKPLLCQDNHQPWTGDSPKEKVKSTLKWLLSCVKGRFLKWLVYMLSFLVMCCFALKPDPAWLGLFAIVVIPLRVERALGAALDIL
;
A
#
# COMPACT_ATOMS: atom_id res chain seq x y z
N GLU A 1 33.22 35.83 21.37
CA GLU A 1 32.19 36.89 21.46
C GLU A 1 30.82 36.19 21.45
N GLY A 2 29.92 36.24 22.43
CA GLY A 2 29.83 37.02 23.65
C GLY A 2 29.14 36.25 24.80
N LYS A 3 29.10 36.94 25.94
CA LYS A 3 28.89 36.51 27.33
C LYS A 3 27.42 36.27 27.73
N LEU A 4 27.31 35.40 28.75
CA LEU A 4 26.44 35.40 29.95
C LEU A 4 24.99 35.88 29.89
N ASP A 5 24.09 35.05 30.42
CA ASP A 5 23.35 35.45 31.63
C ASP A 5 23.11 34.26 32.57
N SER A 6 23.65 34.42 33.77
CA SER A 6 23.46 33.60 34.95
C SER A 6 22.43 34.25 35.86
N GLY A 7 21.45 33.49 36.34
CA GLY A 7 20.71 33.85 37.55
C GLY A 7 19.23 33.56 37.52
N ARG A 8 18.83 32.44 38.12
CA ARG A 8 17.78 32.49 39.15
C ARG A 8 17.87 31.30 40.09
N ALA A 9 18.40 31.58 41.26
CA ALA A 9 18.15 30.80 42.47
C ALA A 9 16.66 30.98 42.84
N GLY A 10 15.98 29.87 43.07
CA GLY A 10 14.57 29.82 43.45
C GLY A 10 14.34 28.68 44.42
N THR A 11 14.54 29.01 45.71
CA THR A 11 13.82 28.50 46.89
C THR A 11 13.50 27.00 46.93
N GLY A 12 14.31 26.28 47.70
CA GLY A 12 14.00 24.95 48.20
C GLY A 12 12.74 24.97 49.07
N THR A 13 11.83 24.05 48.76
CA THR A 13 10.77 23.61 49.67
C THR A 13 11.35 22.59 50.66
N PRO A 14 10.98 22.68 51.95
CA PRO A 14 11.51 21.79 52.96
C PRO A 14 10.94 20.37 52.78
N VAL A 15 11.86 19.41 52.92
CA VAL A 15 11.60 17.99 53.10
C VAL A 15 10.63 17.81 54.27
N ALA A 16 9.44 17.31 53.98
CA ALA A 16 8.53 16.82 55.00
C ALA A 16 9.11 15.52 55.57
N SER A 17 9.61 15.61 56.80
CA SER A 17 9.94 14.51 57.68
C SER A 17 8.75 13.55 57.86
N PRO A 18 8.94 12.22 57.74
CA PRO A 18 7.89 11.27 58.07
C PRO A 18 7.68 11.26 59.58
N THR A 19 6.47 11.66 60.00
CA THR A 19 5.93 11.47 61.34
C THR A 19 6.00 9.99 61.75
N PRO A 20 6.48 9.65 62.96
CA PRO A 20 6.33 8.31 63.51
C PRO A 20 4.83 8.10 63.81
N ARG A 21 4.19 7.20 63.05
CA ARG A 21 2.85 6.72 63.39
C ARG A 21 2.94 5.94 64.70
N ALA A 22 2.13 6.38 65.65
CA ALA A 22 1.91 5.74 66.93
C ALA A 22 1.63 4.24 66.75
N ALA A 23 2.28 3.44 67.59
CA ALA A 23 1.91 2.07 67.87
C ALA A 23 0.54 2.09 68.54
N GLU A 24 -0.50 1.84 67.74
CA GLU A 24 -1.82 1.50 68.22
C GLU A 24 -1.83 0.00 68.48
N GLY A 25 -2.15 -0.37 69.71
CA GLY A 25 -1.94 -1.69 70.28
C GLY A 25 -2.58 -2.81 69.46
N ASP A 26 -1.73 -3.76 69.06
CA ASP A 26 -2.15 -5.09 68.67
C ASP A 26 -2.81 -5.74 69.90
N GLU A 27 -4.14 -5.72 69.94
CA GLU A 27 -4.90 -6.67 70.74
C GLU A 27 -4.53 -8.07 70.27
N GLU A 28 -3.84 -8.79 71.15
CA GLU A 28 -3.47 -10.20 71.06
C GLU A 28 -4.75 -11.06 70.94
N ARG A 29 -5.38 -11.05 69.76
CA ARG A 29 -6.38 -12.04 69.40
C ARG A 29 -5.62 -13.33 69.16
N LYS A 30 -5.48 -14.14 70.21
CA LYS A 30 -5.06 -15.53 70.13
C LYS A 30 -5.98 -16.25 69.15
N GLU A 31 -5.59 -16.29 67.88
CA GLU A 31 -6.15 -17.22 66.91
C GLU A 31 -5.83 -18.62 67.43
N GLU A 32 -6.85 -19.24 68.02
CA GLU A 32 -6.86 -20.65 68.36
C GLU A 32 -6.55 -21.42 67.08
N VAL A 33 -5.32 -21.92 66.99
CA VAL A 33 -4.83 -22.68 65.84
C VAL A 33 -5.63 -23.96 65.78
N ASP A 34 -6.60 -23.99 64.88
CA ASP A 34 -7.36 -25.18 64.53
C ASP A 34 -6.43 -26.19 63.85
N TYR A 35 -5.78 -27.03 64.65
CA TYR A 35 -4.86 -28.09 64.22
C TYR A 35 -5.53 -29.20 63.39
N THR A 36 -6.85 -29.13 63.14
CA THR A 36 -7.55 -30.09 62.29
C THR A 36 -7.50 -29.73 60.80
N LYS A 37 -6.99 -28.55 60.43
CA LYS A 37 -6.85 -28.15 59.01
C LYS A 37 -5.44 -28.43 58.48
N PRO A 38 -5.28 -29.23 57.41
CA PRO A 38 -3.98 -29.57 56.85
C PRO A 38 -3.22 -28.31 56.41
N ALA A 39 -1.93 -28.24 56.75
CA ALA A 39 -1.08 -27.06 56.61
C ALA A 39 -1.19 -26.40 55.20
N PRO A 40 -1.74 -25.18 55.08
CA PRO A 40 -2.01 -24.51 53.78
C PRO A 40 -0.74 -24.13 53.00
N LEU A 41 0.44 -24.25 53.61
CA LEU A 41 1.73 -23.90 53.02
C LEU A 41 2.22 -24.91 51.97
N ALA A 42 1.95 -26.21 52.14
CA ALA A 42 2.36 -27.23 51.19
C ALA A 42 1.58 -27.12 49.86
N VAL A 43 0.26 -26.88 49.95
CA VAL A 43 -0.63 -26.73 48.79
C VAL A 43 -0.30 -25.45 48.00
N LYS A 44 0.02 -24.33 48.67
CA LYS A 44 0.45 -23.10 47.99
C LYS A 44 1.76 -23.30 47.21
N LYS A 45 2.74 -24.00 47.79
CA LYS A 45 4.05 -24.23 47.13
C LYS A 45 3.89 -25.14 45.90
N GLN A 46 3.10 -26.21 46.02
CA GLN A 46 2.82 -27.14 44.91
C GLN A 46 2.03 -26.48 43.77
N ARG A 47 1.03 -25.65 44.10
CA ARG A 47 0.27 -24.87 43.10
C ARG A 47 1.17 -23.86 42.38
N SER A 48 2.07 -23.18 43.10
CA SER A 48 3.02 -22.24 42.50
C SER A 48 4.02 -22.92 41.56
N PHE A 49 4.42 -24.16 41.88
CA PHE A 49 5.28 -24.97 41.03
C PHE A 49 4.55 -25.40 39.76
N PHE A 50 3.36 -25.99 39.88
CA PHE A 50 2.55 -26.42 38.74
C PHE A 50 2.21 -25.25 37.80
N GLU A 51 1.87 -24.10 38.37
CA GLU A 51 1.57 -22.90 37.62
C GLU A 51 2.80 -22.32 36.90
N ARG A 52 3.97 -22.28 37.54
CA ARG A 52 5.19 -21.75 36.93
C ARG A 52 5.83 -22.68 35.90
N TYR A 53 5.91 -23.98 36.18
CA TYR A 53 6.72 -24.91 35.41
C TYR A 53 5.94 -25.73 34.38
N ILE A 54 4.61 -25.86 34.52
CA ILE A 54 3.80 -26.66 33.60
C ILE A 54 2.79 -25.77 32.86
N TRP A 55 1.96 -25.01 33.57
CA TRP A 55 0.92 -24.23 32.91
C TRP A 55 1.44 -23.07 32.06
N LYS A 56 2.49 -22.37 32.50
CA LYS A 56 3.11 -21.29 31.71
C LYS A 56 3.69 -21.78 30.37
N PRO A 57 4.55 -22.81 30.31
CA PRO A 57 5.04 -23.30 29.03
C PRO A 57 3.94 -23.88 28.17
N VAL A 58 2.95 -24.60 28.73
CA VAL A 58 1.80 -25.09 27.95
C VAL A 58 1.02 -23.94 27.34
N LYS A 59 0.67 -22.90 28.12
CA LYS A 59 0.00 -21.70 27.60
C LYS A 59 0.85 -20.99 26.54
N LEU A 60 2.16 -20.88 26.76
CA LEU A 60 3.07 -20.27 25.79
C LEU A 60 3.09 -21.07 24.49
N THR A 61 3.18 -22.39 24.54
CA THR A 61 3.14 -23.28 23.37
C THR A 61 1.81 -23.16 22.63
N PHE A 62 0.68 -23.13 23.33
CA PHE A 62 -0.63 -22.91 22.70
C PHE A 62 -0.74 -21.53 22.05
N VAL A 63 -0.25 -20.48 22.70
CA VAL A 63 -0.26 -19.12 22.15
C VAL A 63 0.66 -19.04 20.94
N VAL A 64 1.92 -19.46 21.04
CA VAL A 64 2.88 -19.45 19.93
C VAL A 64 2.38 -20.32 18.79
N GLY A 65 1.90 -21.53 19.06
CA GLY A 65 1.31 -22.43 18.07
C GLY A 65 0.09 -21.81 17.37
N GLY A 66 -0.82 -21.20 18.12
CA GLY A 66 -1.98 -20.50 17.57
C GLY A 66 -1.60 -19.29 16.70
N VAL A 67 -0.58 -18.53 17.10
CA VAL A 67 -0.06 -17.40 16.33
C VAL A 67 0.60 -17.84 15.04
N VAL A 68 1.43 -18.89 15.10
CA VAL A 68 2.06 -19.48 13.92
C VAL A 68 0.97 -19.98 12.98
N LEU A 69 0.00 -20.75 13.48
CA LEU A 69 -1.11 -21.25 12.67
C LEU A 69 -1.93 -20.12 12.03
N ALA A 70 -2.23 -19.05 12.77
CA ALA A 70 -2.92 -17.88 12.24
C ALA A 70 -2.09 -17.16 11.15
N GLY A 71 -0.77 -17.07 11.33
CA GLY A 71 0.15 -16.54 10.32
C GLY A 71 0.17 -17.37 9.04
N TYR A 72 0.27 -18.70 9.19
CA TYR A 72 0.13 -19.65 8.07
C TYR A 72 -1.19 -19.45 7.34
N PHE A 73 -2.29 -19.37 8.08
CA PHE A 73 -3.62 -19.16 7.51
C PHE A 73 -3.71 -17.85 6.72
N ALA A 74 -3.23 -16.74 7.30
CA ALA A 74 -3.25 -15.44 6.65
C ALA A 74 -2.42 -15.39 5.35
N ASP A 75 -1.21 -15.96 5.38
CA ASP A 75 -0.35 -16.06 4.18
C ASP A 75 -1.00 -16.95 3.11
N PHE A 76 -1.67 -18.02 3.52
CA PHE A 76 -2.37 -18.93 2.63
C PHE A 76 -3.62 -18.30 2.01
N SER A 77 -4.45 -17.61 2.79
CA SER A 77 -5.60 -16.85 2.27
C SER A 77 -5.15 -15.75 1.31
N THR A 78 -4.03 -15.08 1.59
CA THR A 78 -3.42 -14.09 0.69
C THR A 78 -2.99 -14.72 -0.63
N MET A 79 -2.37 -15.90 -0.58
CA MET A 79 -1.97 -16.66 -1.76
C MET A 79 -3.17 -16.97 -2.64
N LEU A 80 -4.21 -17.53 -2.04
CA LEU A 80 -5.45 -17.92 -2.70
C LEU A 80 -6.18 -16.72 -3.32
N ALA A 81 -6.28 -15.62 -2.59
CA ALA A 81 -6.85 -14.36 -3.08
C ALA A 81 -6.07 -13.84 -4.32
N ASN A 82 -4.74 -13.92 -4.30
CA ASN A 82 -3.92 -13.55 -5.45
C ASN A 82 -4.13 -14.47 -6.66
N VAL A 83 -4.34 -15.78 -6.42
CA VAL A 83 -4.65 -16.75 -7.47
C VAL A 83 -5.97 -16.42 -8.15
N ILE A 84 -7.01 -16.06 -7.39
CA ILE A 84 -8.30 -15.61 -7.94
C ILE A 84 -8.09 -14.40 -8.86
N LEU A 85 -7.34 -13.39 -8.39
CA LEU A 85 -7.05 -12.20 -9.19
C LEU A 85 -6.29 -12.53 -10.48
N ILE A 86 -5.28 -13.41 -10.42
CA ILE A 86 -4.51 -13.83 -11.59
C ILE A 86 -5.42 -14.56 -12.60
N VAL A 87 -6.19 -15.54 -12.13
CA VAL A 87 -7.12 -16.31 -12.96
C VAL A 87 -8.15 -15.39 -13.63
N LYS A 88 -8.72 -14.43 -12.87
CA LYS A 88 -9.66 -13.42 -13.41
C LYS A 88 -8.99 -12.46 -14.40
N GLY A 89 -7.75 -12.03 -14.14
CA GLY A 89 -6.99 -11.18 -15.07
C GLY A 89 -6.69 -11.87 -16.40
N VAL A 90 -6.29 -13.14 -16.37
CA VAL A 90 -6.02 -13.93 -17.58
C VAL A 90 -7.30 -14.20 -18.39
N LYS A 91 -8.50 -14.19 -17.76
CA LYS A 91 -9.80 -14.27 -18.47
C LYS A 91 -9.97 -13.25 -19.57
N GLY A 92 -9.49 -12.04 -19.33
CA GLY A 92 -9.56 -10.97 -20.31
C GLY A 92 -8.77 -11.29 -21.59
N VAL A 93 -7.86 -12.27 -21.53
CA VAL A 93 -6.91 -12.61 -22.60
C VAL A 93 -7.21 -13.98 -23.21
N MET A 94 -7.56 -15.00 -22.41
CA MET A 94 -7.82 -16.36 -22.88
C MET A 94 -9.32 -16.64 -23.00
N VAL A 95 -9.81 -16.77 -24.24
CA VAL A 95 -11.24 -16.79 -24.58
C VAL A 95 -11.99 -18.07 -24.14
N ASN A 96 -11.29 -19.18 -23.87
CA ASN A 96 -11.91 -20.51 -23.66
C ASN A 96 -11.62 -21.18 -22.30
N TRP A 97 -11.25 -20.41 -21.26
CA TRP A 97 -10.96 -21.03 -19.96
C TRP A 97 -12.27 -21.28 -19.18
N ASP A 98 -12.55 -22.54 -18.85
CA ASP A 98 -13.65 -22.93 -17.98
C ASP A 98 -13.33 -22.63 -16.50
N TYR A 99 -13.78 -21.47 -16.04
CA TYR A 99 -13.55 -20.96 -14.69
C TYR A 99 -14.16 -21.84 -13.60
N ASP A 100 -15.32 -22.43 -13.87
CA ASP A 100 -16.07 -23.15 -12.86
C ASP A 100 -15.37 -24.46 -12.53
N ASN A 101 -14.95 -25.18 -13.58
CA ASN A 101 -14.14 -26.36 -13.43
C ASN A 101 -12.76 -26.03 -12.83
N HIS A 102 -12.16 -24.89 -13.19
CA HIS A 102 -10.87 -24.49 -12.65
C HIS A 102 -10.91 -24.14 -11.16
N PHE A 103 -11.90 -23.36 -10.72
CA PHE A 103 -12.07 -23.05 -9.30
C PHE A 103 -12.48 -24.27 -8.49
N ALA A 104 -13.32 -25.14 -9.03
CA ALA A 104 -13.64 -26.43 -8.41
C ALA A 104 -12.35 -27.26 -8.21
N ALA A 105 -11.44 -27.27 -9.19
CA ALA A 105 -10.16 -27.95 -9.07
C ALA A 105 -9.23 -27.31 -8.02
N VAL A 106 -9.23 -25.97 -7.89
CA VAL A 106 -8.51 -25.26 -6.82
C VAL A 106 -9.05 -25.66 -5.43
N VAL A 107 -10.38 -25.66 -5.26
CA VAL A 107 -11.03 -26.04 -3.99
C VAL A 107 -10.76 -27.51 -3.66
N ALA A 108 -10.90 -28.41 -4.63
CA ALA A 108 -10.64 -29.83 -4.43
C ALA A 108 -9.16 -30.10 -4.09
N SER A 109 -8.22 -29.37 -4.72
CA SER A 109 -6.80 -29.46 -4.38
C SER A 109 -6.52 -28.98 -2.96
N LEU A 110 -7.20 -27.90 -2.54
CA LEU A 110 -7.11 -27.38 -1.19
C LEU A 110 -7.67 -28.36 -0.16
N GLU A 111 -8.84 -28.93 -0.42
CA GLU A 111 -9.48 -29.91 0.45
C GLU A 111 -8.60 -31.15 0.64
N ARG A 112 -8.05 -31.70 -0.44
CA ARG A 112 -7.10 -32.84 -0.40
C ARG A 112 -5.84 -32.50 0.39
N PHE A 113 -5.31 -31.29 0.19
CA PHE A 113 -4.12 -30.84 0.91
C PHE A 113 -4.40 -30.71 2.42
N LEU A 114 -5.51 -30.08 2.82
CA LEU A 114 -5.85 -29.87 4.23
C LEU A 114 -6.24 -31.16 4.94
N SER A 115 -6.96 -32.06 4.27
CA SER A 115 -7.36 -33.35 4.85
C SER A 115 -6.16 -34.25 5.14
N TRP A 116 -5.07 -34.11 4.39
CA TRP A 116 -3.80 -34.79 4.68
C TRP A 116 -3.18 -34.36 6.02
N PHE A 117 -3.35 -33.09 6.44
CA PHE A 117 -2.90 -32.62 7.75
C PHE A 117 -3.89 -32.96 8.86
N SER A 118 -5.19 -32.71 8.63
CA SER A 118 -6.24 -33.03 9.57
C SER A 118 -7.61 -32.99 8.88
N PRO A 119 -8.47 -34.00 9.10
CA PRO A 119 -9.84 -34.00 8.58
C PRO A 119 -10.64 -32.76 9.02
N ASN A 120 -10.37 -32.25 10.22
CA ASN A 120 -11.06 -31.08 10.77
C ASN A 120 -10.68 -29.78 10.05
N LEU A 121 -9.60 -29.71 9.28
CA LEU A 121 -9.23 -28.51 8.53
C LEU A 121 -10.01 -28.36 7.21
N SER A 122 -10.78 -29.38 6.81
CA SER A 122 -11.62 -29.35 5.60
C SER A 122 -12.62 -28.17 5.56
N PHE A 123 -13.09 -27.69 6.72
CA PHE A 123 -13.98 -26.52 6.77
C PHE A 123 -13.36 -25.28 6.10
N PHE A 124 -12.04 -25.15 6.08
CA PHE A 124 -11.36 -24.05 5.41
C PHE A 124 -11.51 -24.13 3.89
N ALA A 125 -11.51 -25.34 3.33
CA ALA A 125 -11.78 -25.52 1.90
C ALA A 125 -13.22 -25.13 1.58
N THR A 126 -14.19 -25.48 2.44
CA THR A 126 -15.60 -25.05 2.33
C THR A 126 -15.74 -23.53 2.45
N PHE A 127 -15.13 -22.92 3.45
CA PHE A 127 -15.12 -21.46 3.63
C PHE A 127 -14.53 -20.77 2.40
N TYR A 128 -13.40 -21.29 1.90
CA TYR A 128 -12.78 -20.75 0.70
C TYR A 128 -13.63 -20.93 -0.56
N ALA A 129 -14.33 -22.06 -0.70
CA ALA A 129 -15.32 -22.27 -1.75
C ALA A 129 -16.46 -21.24 -1.66
N SER A 130 -16.95 -20.94 -0.46
CA SER A 130 -17.92 -19.86 -0.24
C SER A 130 -17.37 -18.50 -0.64
N CYS A 131 -16.11 -18.19 -0.31
CA CYS A 131 -15.46 -16.95 -0.76
C CYS A 131 -15.33 -16.89 -2.29
N ILE A 132 -14.90 -17.97 -2.95
CA ILE A 132 -14.86 -18.04 -4.42
C ILE A 132 -16.25 -17.81 -4.99
N ASN A 133 -17.27 -18.48 -4.48
CA ASN A 133 -18.63 -18.32 -4.97
C ASN A 133 -19.12 -16.87 -4.79
N PHE A 134 -18.82 -16.25 -3.64
CA PHE A 134 -19.05 -14.83 -3.42
C PHE A 134 -18.33 -13.99 -4.48
N PHE A 135 -17.04 -14.19 -4.73
CA PHE A 135 -16.28 -13.40 -5.71
C PHE A 135 -16.66 -13.68 -7.17
N LYS A 136 -17.14 -14.89 -7.47
CA LYS A 136 -17.71 -15.26 -8.77
C LYS A 136 -18.99 -14.48 -9.02
N ASN A 137 -19.84 -14.40 -8.00
CA ASN A 137 -21.13 -13.68 -8.07
C ASN A 137 -20.99 -12.18 -7.77
N PHE A 138 -19.82 -11.74 -7.30
CA PHE A 138 -19.49 -10.33 -7.12
C PHE A 138 -19.20 -9.71 -8.48
N ASP A 139 -20.29 -9.41 -9.17
CA ASP A 139 -20.25 -8.56 -10.35
C ASP A 139 -20.37 -7.09 -9.89
N ILE A 140 -19.42 -6.27 -10.33
CA ILE A 140 -19.44 -4.82 -10.04
C ILE A 140 -20.51 -4.13 -10.91
N GLU A 141 -21.19 -4.88 -11.76
CA GLU A 141 -22.50 -4.54 -12.35
C GLU A 141 -23.63 -4.31 -11.31
N PHE A 142 -23.30 -4.15 -10.02
CA PHE A 142 -24.18 -3.78 -8.91
C PHE A 142 -24.98 -2.47 -9.11
N ILE A 143 -24.76 -1.73 -10.19
CA ILE A 143 -25.78 -0.79 -10.68
C ILE A 143 -26.65 -1.59 -11.65
N PRO A 144 -27.73 -2.25 -11.20
CA PRO A 144 -28.64 -2.94 -12.09
C PRO A 144 -29.25 -1.92 -13.05
N LEU A 145 -28.62 -1.77 -14.22
CA LEU A 145 -29.19 -1.04 -15.35
C LEU A 145 -30.48 -1.71 -15.83
N ASP A 146 -30.74 -2.94 -15.38
CA ASP A 146 -32.02 -3.64 -15.48
C ASP A 146 -33.19 -2.79 -14.94
N THR A 147 -32.93 -1.92 -13.96
CA THR A 147 -33.96 -0.98 -13.46
C THR A 147 -34.41 0.06 -14.50
N MET A 148 -33.62 0.26 -15.56
CA MET A 148 -33.95 1.19 -16.65
C MET A 148 -34.65 0.52 -17.84
N ASN A 149 -35.03 -0.77 -17.75
CA ASN A 149 -35.67 -1.54 -18.85
C ASN A 149 -34.88 -1.51 -20.18
N VAL A 150 -33.58 -1.20 -20.13
CA VAL A 150 -32.71 -1.21 -21.30
C VAL A 150 -32.20 -2.62 -21.51
N THR A 151 -32.91 -3.40 -22.33
CA THR A 151 -32.59 -4.81 -22.60
C THR A 151 -31.50 -5.01 -23.66
N CYS A 152 -31.19 -3.97 -24.44
CA CYS A 152 -30.16 -4.02 -25.47
C CYS A 152 -28.76 -3.83 -24.88
N ASP A 153 -27.86 -4.80 -25.08
CA ASP A 153 -26.43 -4.74 -24.71
C ASP A 153 -25.76 -3.42 -25.11
N GLY A 154 -26.08 -2.91 -26.33
CA GLY A 154 -25.48 -1.68 -26.86
C GLY A 154 -25.85 -0.42 -26.07
N ALA A 155 -27.10 -0.34 -25.61
CA ALA A 155 -27.58 0.80 -24.83
C ALA A 155 -27.16 0.73 -23.34
N GLN A 156 -26.76 -0.44 -22.84
CA GLN A 156 -26.13 -0.57 -21.51
C GLN A 156 -24.65 -0.14 -21.50
N ALA A 157 -23.97 -0.18 -22.66
CA ALA A 157 -22.54 0.10 -22.75
C ALA A 157 -22.12 1.49 -22.20
N PRO A 158 -22.83 2.60 -22.45
CA PRO A 158 -22.53 3.88 -21.82
C PRO A 158 -22.62 3.85 -20.28
N GLY A 159 -23.61 3.13 -19.73
CA GLY A 159 -23.80 2.99 -18.28
C GLY A 159 -22.67 2.19 -17.64
N LYS A 160 -22.29 1.06 -18.26
CA LYS A 160 -21.13 0.25 -17.83
C LYS A 160 -19.82 1.05 -17.93
N LEU A 161 -19.65 1.84 -19.00
CA LEU A 161 -18.52 2.75 -19.18
C LEU A 161 -18.44 3.79 -18.07
N PHE A 162 -19.55 4.44 -17.76
CA PHE A 162 -19.61 5.43 -16.69
C PHE A 162 -19.28 4.83 -15.32
N GLY A 163 -19.85 3.66 -14.99
CA GLY A 163 -19.54 2.92 -13.77
C GLY A 163 -18.05 2.60 -13.64
N ASN A 164 -17.44 2.07 -14.70
CA ASN A 164 -16.01 1.78 -14.72
C ASN A 164 -15.16 3.04 -14.56
N ILE A 165 -15.49 4.15 -15.24
CA ILE A 165 -14.78 5.43 -15.08
C ILE A 165 -14.91 5.94 -13.65
N LEU A 166 -16.09 5.86 -13.03
CA LEU A 166 -16.28 6.26 -11.64
C LEU A 166 -15.40 5.43 -10.69
N ILE A 167 -15.30 4.12 -10.92
CA ILE A 167 -14.40 3.25 -10.15
C ILE A 167 -12.95 3.67 -10.35
N LEU A 168 -12.51 3.91 -11.60
CA LEU A 168 -11.15 4.38 -11.88
C LEU A 168 -10.85 5.72 -11.20
N ILE A 169 -11.78 6.68 -11.25
CA ILE A 169 -11.65 7.98 -10.56
C ILE A 169 -11.60 7.77 -9.05
N PHE A 170 -12.48 6.94 -8.49
CA PHE A 170 -12.50 6.65 -7.06
C PHE A 170 -11.17 6.04 -6.60
N VAL A 171 -10.68 5.05 -7.33
CA VAL A 171 -9.37 4.43 -7.05
C VAL A 171 -8.24 5.46 -7.20
N ALA A 172 -8.25 6.30 -8.24
CA ALA A 172 -7.28 7.36 -8.43
C ALA A 172 -7.28 8.37 -7.27
N VAL A 173 -8.47 8.76 -6.79
CA VAL A 173 -8.65 9.62 -5.60
C VAL A 173 -8.11 8.93 -4.34
N LEU A 174 -8.36 7.63 -4.16
CA LEU A 174 -7.79 6.89 -3.04
C LEU A 174 -6.25 6.91 -3.07
N PHE A 175 -5.63 6.77 -4.24
CA PHE A 175 -4.17 6.90 -4.37
C PHE A 175 -3.68 8.34 -4.14
N GLU A 176 -4.34 9.34 -4.73
CA GLU A 176 -3.96 10.76 -4.62
C GLU A 176 -4.08 11.28 -3.19
N SER A 177 -5.09 10.83 -2.46
CA SER A 177 -5.33 11.22 -1.08
C SER A 177 -4.16 10.87 -0.15
N LYS A 178 -3.27 9.95 -0.57
CA LYS A 178 -2.21 9.36 0.25
C LYS A 178 -2.75 8.76 1.57
N ILE A 179 -4.07 8.58 1.71
CA ILE A 179 -4.71 8.06 2.93
C ILE A 179 -4.13 6.72 3.28
N PHE A 180 -3.88 5.88 2.27
CA PHE A 180 -3.29 4.57 2.50
C PHE A 180 -1.86 4.65 3.07
N ALA A 181 -0.98 5.44 2.44
CA ALA A 181 0.39 5.60 2.91
C ALA A 181 0.42 6.22 4.31
N PHE A 182 -0.44 7.21 4.55
CA PHE A 182 -0.65 7.84 5.84
C PHE A 182 -1.12 6.82 6.89
N LEU A 183 -2.17 6.05 6.60
CA LEU A 183 -2.72 5.04 7.51
C LEU A 183 -1.66 3.99 7.82
N MET A 184 -0.93 3.50 6.82
CA MET A 184 0.13 2.52 7.04
C MET A 184 1.31 3.03 7.85
N LEU A 185 1.85 4.21 7.52
CA LEU A 185 2.98 4.79 8.24
C LEU A 185 2.58 5.20 9.66
N SER A 186 1.41 5.83 9.82
CA SER A 186 0.90 6.27 11.12
C SER A 186 0.53 5.09 12.01
N LEU A 187 -0.07 4.03 11.46
CA LEU A 187 -0.37 2.81 12.21
C LEU A 187 0.90 2.07 12.61
N LYS A 188 1.90 1.95 11.73
CA LYS A 188 3.21 1.38 12.10
C LYS A 188 3.88 2.17 13.22
N ALA A 189 3.88 3.50 13.14
CA ALA A 189 4.42 4.36 14.19
C ALA A 189 3.65 4.21 15.50
N SER A 190 2.31 4.20 15.43
CA SER A 190 1.43 4.00 16.60
C SER A 190 1.62 2.63 17.23
N LEU A 191 1.82 1.58 16.41
CA LEU A 191 2.17 0.25 16.87
C LEU A 191 3.53 0.21 17.56
N GLY A 192 4.53 0.93 17.05
CA GLY A 192 5.83 1.08 17.70
C GLY A 192 5.69 1.71 19.09
N LEU A 193 4.96 2.82 19.19
CA LEU A 193 4.69 3.50 20.45
C LEU A 193 3.88 2.64 21.42
N LEU A 194 2.85 1.96 20.92
CA LEU A 194 2.00 1.07 21.71
C LEU A 194 2.81 -0.12 22.22
N LYS A 195 3.68 -0.71 21.39
CA LYS A 195 4.62 -1.77 21.82
C LYS A 195 5.52 -1.29 22.95
N TYR A 196 6.08 -0.09 22.81
CA TYR A 196 6.91 0.51 23.85
C TYR A 196 6.13 0.72 25.16
N GLN A 197 4.94 1.31 25.10
CA GLN A 197 4.09 1.53 26.28
C GLN A 197 3.61 0.22 26.93
N LEU A 198 3.24 -0.79 26.14
CA LEU A 198 2.80 -2.08 26.65
C LEU A 198 3.96 -2.86 27.28
N LYS A 199 5.18 -2.72 26.74
CA LYS A 199 6.41 -3.25 27.35
C LYS A 199 6.68 -2.60 28.71
N LEU A 200 6.56 -1.28 28.81
CA LEU A 200 6.71 -0.56 30.08
C LEU A 200 5.65 -0.94 31.12
N LYS A 201 4.41 -1.19 30.69
CA LYS A 201 3.29 -1.57 31.59
C LYS A 201 3.24 -3.06 31.94
N GLY A 202 4.18 -3.88 31.46
CA GLY A 202 4.19 -5.33 31.71
C GLY A 202 2.94 -6.05 31.20
N ARG A 203 2.25 -5.50 30.19
CA ARG A 203 1.00 -6.09 29.66
C ARG A 203 1.29 -7.38 28.90
N PRO A 204 0.35 -8.34 28.89
CA PRO A 204 0.58 -9.64 28.25
C PRO A 204 0.81 -9.48 26.74
N PHE A 205 1.88 -10.11 26.26
CA PHE A 205 2.34 -10.14 24.87
C PHE A 205 1.23 -10.39 23.84
N PHE A 206 0.27 -11.25 24.19
CA PHE A 206 -0.86 -11.60 23.31
C PHE A 206 -1.67 -10.37 22.86
N VAL A 207 -1.83 -9.35 23.70
CA VAL A 207 -2.57 -8.13 23.33
C VAL A 207 -1.83 -7.33 22.26
N ILE A 208 -0.51 -7.21 22.38
CA ILE A 208 0.33 -6.54 21.38
C ILE A 208 0.19 -7.25 20.03
N LEU A 209 0.25 -8.57 20.06
CA LEU A 209 0.22 -9.38 18.86
C LEU A 209 -1.15 -9.36 18.19
N LEU A 210 -2.23 -9.46 18.96
CA LEU A 210 -3.60 -9.37 18.45
C LEU A 210 -3.83 -8.02 17.76
N ILE A 211 -3.45 -6.92 18.41
CA ILE A 211 -3.57 -5.56 17.83
C ILE A 211 -2.74 -5.44 16.55
N THR A 212 -1.49 -5.91 16.56
CA THR A 212 -0.61 -5.88 15.38
C THR A 212 -1.21 -6.67 14.22
N ASN A 213 -1.73 -7.87 14.47
CA ASN A 213 -2.33 -8.72 13.45
C ASN A 213 -3.64 -8.13 12.90
N SER A 214 -4.47 -7.53 13.76
CA SER A 214 -5.68 -6.82 13.31
C SER A 214 -5.35 -5.69 12.34
N PHE A 215 -4.31 -4.89 12.61
CA PHE A 215 -3.90 -3.83 11.69
C PHE A 215 -3.36 -4.36 10.37
N MET A 216 -2.53 -5.40 10.39
CA MET A 216 -2.05 -6.06 9.18
C MET A 216 -3.21 -6.64 8.35
N PHE A 217 -4.25 -7.13 9.02
CA PHE A 217 -5.47 -7.62 8.39
C PHE A 217 -6.28 -6.50 7.72
N PHE A 218 -6.42 -5.33 8.37
CA PHE A 218 -7.07 -4.17 7.74
C PHE A 218 -6.31 -3.66 6.54
N ASP A 219 -4.97 -3.60 6.61
CA ASP A 219 -4.11 -3.28 5.46
C ASP A 219 -4.41 -4.23 4.28
N PHE A 220 -4.43 -5.52 4.57
CA PHE A 220 -4.73 -6.55 3.58
C PHE A 220 -6.11 -6.39 2.96
N ILE A 221 -7.17 -6.21 3.77
CA ILE A 221 -8.54 -6.01 3.27
C ILE A 221 -8.59 -4.79 2.36
N PHE A 222 -8.04 -3.66 2.80
CA PHE A 222 -8.14 -2.42 2.05
C PHE A 222 -7.44 -2.54 0.69
N ARG A 223 -6.22 -3.08 0.66
CA ARG A 223 -5.51 -3.36 -0.60
C ARG A 223 -6.34 -4.28 -1.47
N TYR A 224 -6.89 -5.35 -0.91
CA TYR A 224 -7.66 -6.32 -1.66
C TYR A 224 -8.95 -5.71 -2.24
N ILE A 225 -9.64 -4.82 -1.51
CA ILE A 225 -10.78 -4.06 -2.04
C ILE A 225 -10.35 -3.22 -3.23
N VAL A 226 -9.25 -2.46 -3.13
CA VAL A 226 -8.73 -1.67 -4.25
C VAL A 226 -8.38 -2.56 -5.44
N GLN A 227 -7.79 -3.73 -5.20
CA GLN A 227 -7.44 -4.70 -6.25
C GLN A 227 -8.69 -5.31 -6.90
N LEU A 228 -9.73 -5.61 -6.13
CA LEU A 228 -11.02 -6.08 -6.64
C LEU A 228 -11.70 -5.00 -7.50
N LEU A 229 -11.71 -3.75 -7.03
CA LEU A 229 -12.24 -2.63 -7.79
C LEU A 229 -11.47 -2.44 -9.11
N ALA A 230 -10.13 -2.50 -9.07
CA ALA A 230 -9.29 -2.37 -10.27
C ALA A 230 -9.45 -3.54 -11.24
N THR A 231 -9.58 -4.78 -10.75
CA THR A 231 -9.79 -5.96 -11.62
C THR A 231 -11.22 -6.09 -12.14
N GLY A 232 -12.19 -5.45 -11.49
CA GLY A 232 -13.56 -5.37 -11.97
C GLY A 232 -13.76 -4.40 -13.13
N THR A 233 -12.82 -3.48 -13.39
CA THR A 233 -12.89 -2.63 -14.59
C THR A 233 -12.49 -3.46 -15.81
N VAL A 234 -13.46 -3.89 -16.60
CA VAL A 234 -13.23 -4.74 -17.77
C VAL A 234 -13.09 -3.88 -19.02
N VAL A 235 -11.87 -3.83 -19.57
CA VAL A 235 -11.58 -3.05 -20.79
C VAL A 235 -12.28 -3.59 -22.04
N LYS A 236 -12.52 -4.90 -22.07
CA LYS A 236 -13.14 -5.59 -23.22
C LYS A 236 -14.55 -5.06 -23.52
N ASP A 237 -15.25 -4.53 -22.53
CA ASP A 237 -16.61 -4.02 -22.69
C ASP A 237 -16.62 -2.63 -23.35
N PHE A 238 -15.44 -1.98 -23.51
CA PHE A 238 -15.29 -0.69 -24.18
C PHE A 238 -15.06 -0.80 -25.70
N VAL A 239 -14.57 -1.95 -26.16
CA VAL A 239 -14.31 -2.21 -27.57
C VAL A 239 -15.47 -3.06 -28.06
N ALA A 240 -16.32 -2.48 -28.91
CA ALA A 240 -17.41 -3.21 -29.54
C ALA A 240 -16.85 -4.51 -30.13
N ASN A 241 -17.21 -5.65 -29.54
CA ASN A 241 -16.84 -6.95 -30.07
C ASN A 241 -17.50 -7.05 -31.43
N GLY A 242 -16.72 -6.90 -32.50
CA GLY A 242 -17.18 -6.86 -33.89
C GLY A 242 -17.88 -8.13 -34.40
N GLY A 243 -18.28 -9.04 -33.52
CA GLY A 243 -18.99 -10.27 -33.83
C GLY A 243 -20.33 -10.47 -33.10
N ARG A 244 -20.76 -9.58 -32.19
CA ARG A 244 -22.14 -9.66 -31.67
C ARG A 244 -23.06 -8.95 -32.65
N HIS A 245 -24.04 -9.68 -33.20
CA HIS A 245 -25.12 -9.09 -33.98
C HIS A 245 -25.84 -8.05 -33.11
N ILE A 246 -25.57 -6.77 -33.37
CA ILE A 246 -26.34 -5.66 -32.81
C ILE A 246 -27.74 -5.82 -33.41
N ASN A 247 -28.73 -6.09 -32.55
CA ASN A 247 -30.08 -6.37 -32.99
C ASN A 247 -30.76 -5.05 -33.43
N ASN A 248 -30.44 -4.62 -34.65
CA ASN A 248 -30.82 -3.31 -35.17
C ASN A 248 -32.34 -3.17 -35.45
N GLU A 249 -33.08 -4.28 -35.51
CA GLU A 249 -34.46 -4.30 -36.01
C GLU A 249 -35.46 -3.64 -35.05
N ASN A 250 -35.23 -3.68 -33.73
CA ASN A 250 -36.22 -3.19 -32.76
C ASN A 250 -36.00 -1.75 -32.27
N CYS A 251 -34.81 -1.15 -32.50
CA CYS A 251 -34.45 0.14 -31.90
C CYS A 251 -33.95 1.19 -32.92
N GLY A 252 -34.19 0.99 -34.21
CA GLY A 252 -33.98 2.02 -35.23
C GLY A 252 -32.56 2.59 -35.28
N TYR A 253 -31.54 1.74 -35.17
CA TYR A 253 -30.11 2.12 -35.12
C TYR A 253 -29.64 2.94 -33.90
N LEU A 254 -30.51 3.27 -32.94
CA LEU A 254 -30.10 4.01 -31.74
C LEU A 254 -29.04 3.26 -30.92
N ASP A 255 -29.12 1.93 -30.85
CA ASP A 255 -28.15 1.08 -30.17
C ASP A 255 -26.74 1.21 -30.77
N LEU A 256 -26.66 1.26 -32.10
CA LEU A 256 -25.39 1.47 -32.80
C LEU A 256 -24.84 2.87 -32.48
N VAL A 257 -25.68 3.90 -32.49
CA VAL A 257 -25.26 5.27 -32.16
C VAL A 257 -24.74 5.35 -30.73
N PHE A 258 -25.45 4.77 -29.75
CA PHE A 258 -25.00 4.74 -28.35
C PHE A 258 -23.71 3.95 -28.17
N ALA A 259 -23.58 2.80 -28.83
CA ALA A 259 -22.35 2.03 -28.80
C ALA A 259 -21.16 2.83 -29.38
N VAL A 260 -21.33 3.46 -30.55
CA VAL A 260 -20.29 4.30 -31.17
C VAL A 260 -19.94 5.49 -30.29
N LEU A 261 -20.92 6.18 -29.71
CA LEU A 261 -20.69 7.31 -28.80
C LEU A 261 -19.97 6.86 -27.52
N ALA A 262 -20.34 5.71 -26.95
CA ALA A 262 -19.67 5.15 -25.78
C ALA A 262 -18.20 4.80 -26.10
N THR A 263 -17.96 4.13 -27.23
CA THR A 263 -16.60 3.82 -27.67
C THR A 263 -15.78 5.09 -27.92
N LEU A 264 -16.35 6.11 -28.58
CA LEU A 264 -15.69 7.40 -28.79
C LEU A 264 -15.38 8.09 -27.46
N ALA A 265 -16.34 8.12 -26.52
CA ALA A 265 -16.16 8.69 -25.19
C ALA A 265 -15.07 7.94 -24.42
N ALA A 266 -15.02 6.60 -24.50
CA ALA A 266 -13.98 5.80 -23.88
C ALA A 266 -12.58 6.16 -24.42
N TYR A 267 -12.42 6.26 -25.74
CA TYR A 267 -11.16 6.69 -26.37
C TYR A 267 -10.79 8.13 -26.05
N LEU A 268 -11.77 9.03 -25.90
CA LEU A 268 -11.51 10.41 -25.47
C LEU A 268 -11.10 10.49 -24.00
N LEU A 269 -11.62 9.61 -23.14
CA LEU A 269 -11.38 9.61 -21.71
C LEU A 269 -10.14 8.80 -21.29
N ILE A 270 -9.66 7.88 -22.12
CA ILE A 270 -8.46 7.08 -21.81
C ILE A 270 -7.22 7.96 -21.62
N PHE A 271 -7.01 8.97 -22.47
CA PHE A 271 -5.85 9.86 -22.36
C PHE A 271 -5.87 10.74 -21.10
N PRO A 272 -6.96 11.46 -20.76
CA PRO A 272 -7.08 12.15 -19.49
C PRO A 272 -6.88 11.21 -18.30
N THR A 273 -7.47 10.02 -18.34
CA THR A 273 -7.39 9.04 -17.25
C THR A 273 -5.95 8.59 -17.05
N MET A 274 -5.26 8.19 -18.12
CA MET A 274 -3.85 7.81 -18.05
C MET A 274 -2.98 8.96 -17.57
N HIS A 275 -3.23 10.19 -18.04
CA HIS A 275 -2.52 11.38 -17.57
C HIS A 275 -2.69 11.60 -16.07
N ILE A 276 -3.93 11.56 -15.58
CA ILE A 276 -4.25 11.70 -14.14
C ILE A 276 -3.56 10.59 -13.37
N MET A 277 -3.68 9.33 -13.80
CA MET A 277 -3.00 8.20 -13.18
C MET A 277 -1.48 8.42 -13.09
N PHE A 278 -0.78 8.67 -14.20
CA PHE A 278 0.67 8.85 -14.15
C PHE A 278 1.10 10.04 -13.29
N ARG A 279 0.31 11.11 -13.27
CA ARG A 279 0.54 12.26 -12.39
C ARG A 279 0.35 11.90 -10.91
N THR A 280 -0.69 11.14 -10.58
CA THR A 280 -1.01 10.72 -9.22
C THR A 280 0.00 9.70 -8.68
N PHE A 281 0.35 8.69 -9.48
CA PHE A 281 1.27 7.62 -9.08
C PHE A 281 2.73 8.08 -9.06
N ILE A 282 3.14 8.99 -9.95
CA ILE A 282 4.48 9.56 -9.95
C ILE A 282 4.32 11.07 -9.97
N ALA A 283 4.45 11.72 -8.81
CA ALA A 283 4.31 13.16 -8.72
C ALA A 283 5.46 13.87 -9.45
N GLY A 284 6.70 13.43 -9.24
CA GLY A 284 7.90 14.13 -9.73
C GLY A 284 8.10 14.14 -11.25
N LEU A 285 8.99 15.01 -11.70
CA LEU A 285 9.45 15.14 -13.08
C LEU A 285 10.96 14.81 -13.21
N PRO A 286 11.43 14.43 -14.41
CA PRO A 286 12.87 14.27 -14.66
C PRO A 286 13.61 15.61 -14.55
N GLU A 287 14.89 15.59 -14.13
CA GLU A 287 15.69 16.81 -13.80
C GLU A 287 15.73 17.85 -14.93
N ASN A 288 15.63 17.38 -16.17
CA ASN A 288 15.75 18.19 -17.39
C ASN A 288 14.40 18.53 -18.04
N ALA A 289 13.27 18.08 -17.48
CA ALA A 289 11.97 18.50 -17.99
C ALA A 289 11.62 19.87 -17.44
N ASP A 290 11.35 20.80 -18.35
CA ASP A 290 10.84 22.11 -18.01
C ASP A 290 9.58 22.38 -18.84
N PHE A 291 8.51 22.77 -18.17
CA PHE A 291 7.26 23.15 -18.81
C PHE A 291 7.14 24.67 -18.71
N PRO A 292 6.82 25.37 -19.80
CA PRO A 292 6.58 26.80 -19.72
C PRO A 292 5.43 27.05 -18.74
N TYR A 293 5.68 27.88 -17.74
CA TYR A 293 4.67 28.23 -16.74
C TYR A 293 3.45 28.82 -17.44
N VAL A 294 2.33 28.09 -17.40
CA VAL A 294 1.04 28.65 -17.73
C VAL A 294 0.71 29.56 -16.57
N GLU A 295 1.00 30.86 -16.70
CA GLU A 295 0.52 31.84 -15.76
C GLU A 295 -0.99 31.58 -15.62
N LYS A 296 -1.46 31.23 -14.41
CA LYS A 296 -2.88 30.97 -14.10
C LYS A 296 -3.78 32.21 -14.31
N ARG A 297 -3.40 33.13 -15.19
CA ARG A 297 -4.35 33.98 -15.87
C ARG A 297 -5.24 33.07 -16.69
N ILE A 298 -6.36 32.69 -16.07
CA ILE A 298 -7.58 32.25 -16.74
C ILE A 298 -7.64 33.00 -18.08
N PRO A 299 -7.58 32.31 -19.23
CA PRO A 299 -7.65 32.94 -20.54
C PRO A 299 -8.75 33.99 -20.51
N ARG A 300 -8.52 35.20 -21.04
CA ARG A 300 -9.50 36.31 -20.97
C ARG A 300 -10.91 35.86 -21.42
N PHE A 301 -10.98 34.88 -22.31
CA PHE A 301 -12.20 34.18 -22.74
C PHE A 301 -12.92 33.40 -21.63
N LEU A 302 -12.22 32.64 -20.77
CA LEU A 302 -12.84 31.96 -19.62
C LEU A 302 -13.24 32.94 -18.50
N ARG A 303 -12.56 34.09 -18.38
CA ARG A 303 -13.05 35.19 -17.53
C ARG A 303 -14.37 35.78 -18.06
N LEU A 304 -14.54 35.87 -19.37
CA LEU A 304 -15.78 36.35 -19.97
C LEU A 304 -16.97 35.39 -19.71
N ILE A 305 -16.72 34.08 -19.63
CA ILE A 305 -17.78 33.07 -19.44
C ILE A 305 -18.14 32.87 -17.96
N PHE A 306 -17.17 32.76 -17.05
CA PHE A 306 -17.45 32.40 -15.65
C PHE A 306 -17.48 33.57 -14.67
N LEU A 307 -16.95 34.74 -15.05
CA LEU A 307 -16.85 35.89 -14.17
C LEU A 307 -17.21 37.12 -14.98
N HIS A 308 -18.50 37.30 -15.25
CA HIS A 308 -18.97 38.59 -15.75
C HIS A 308 -18.43 39.66 -14.79
N PRO A 309 -17.56 40.60 -15.26
CA PRO A 309 -16.78 41.47 -14.38
C PRO A 309 -17.63 42.30 -13.41
N SER A 310 -18.94 42.43 -13.68
CA SER A 310 -19.91 43.08 -12.81
C SER A 310 -20.18 42.32 -11.50
N VAL A 311 -20.18 40.98 -11.48
CA VAL A 311 -20.50 40.19 -10.27
C VAL A 311 -19.35 40.26 -9.27
N TRP A 312 -18.12 40.10 -9.76
CA TRP A 312 -16.93 40.19 -8.91
C TRP A 312 -16.72 41.62 -8.37
N ARG A 313 -16.98 42.66 -9.19
CA ARG A 313 -16.98 44.05 -8.71
C ARG A 313 -18.06 44.32 -7.67
N LYS A 314 -19.26 43.74 -7.81
CA LYS A 314 -20.34 43.89 -6.82
C LYS A 314 -19.98 43.22 -5.48
N GLN A 315 -19.42 42.01 -5.49
CA GLN A 315 -18.99 41.33 -4.25
C GLN A 315 -17.83 42.05 -3.55
N LEU A 316 -16.87 42.59 -4.29
CA LEU A 316 -15.76 43.36 -3.70
C LEU A 316 -16.23 44.69 -3.13
N LYS A 317 -17.18 45.36 -3.79
CA LYS A 317 -17.79 46.59 -3.28
C LYS A 317 -18.62 46.34 -2.02
N GLN A 318 -19.31 45.20 -1.93
CA GLN A 318 -20.03 44.78 -0.73
C GLN A 318 -19.11 44.44 0.46
N ARG A 319 -17.87 44.00 0.21
CA ARG A 319 -16.89 43.71 1.28
C ARG A 319 -16.07 44.93 1.72
N GLY A 320 -16.37 46.13 1.21
CA GLY A 320 -15.67 47.36 1.59
C GLY A 320 -14.17 47.39 1.27
N VAL A 321 -13.68 46.46 0.43
CA VAL A 321 -12.26 46.38 0.08
C VAL A 321 -11.94 47.58 -0.81
N SER A 322 -11.16 48.52 -0.29
CA SER A 322 -10.78 49.71 -1.05
C SER A 322 -9.93 49.30 -2.26
N GLY A 323 -10.05 50.05 -3.37
CA GLY A 323 -9.27 49.78 -4.58
C GLY A 323 -7.76 49.72 -4.32
N HIS A 324 -7.29 50.44 -3.28
CA HIS A 324 -5.91 50.44 -2.87
C HIS A 324 -5.48 49.11 -2.22
N GLN A 325 -6.30 48.54 -1.32
CA GLN A 325 -6.02 47.23 -0.72
C GLN A 325 -6.00 46.10 -1.77
N LEU A 326 -6.87 46.19 -2.78
CA LEU A 326 -6.87 45.24 -3.89
C LEU A 326 -5.56 45.32 -4.70
N ALA A 327 -5.06 46.52 -4.95
CA ALA A 327 -3.78 46.74 -5.64
C ALA A 327 -2.60 46.23 -4.81
N THR A 328 -2.63 46.40 -3.49
CA THR A 328 -1.58 45.90 -2.58
C THR A 328 -1.60 44.38 -2.47
N LEU A 329 -2.77 43.75 -2.38
CA LEU A 329 -2.92 42.29 -2.40
C LEU A 329 -2.50 41.70 -3.76
N ALA A 330 -2.84 42.36 -4.87
CA ALA A 330 -2.39 41.95 -6.20
C ALA A 330 -0.86 42.06 -6.34
N ARG A 331 -0.24 43.13 -5.79
CA ARG A 331 1.22 43.27 -5.73
C ARG A 331 1.86 42.23 -4.82
N GLN A 332 1.32 41.94 -3.63
CA GLN A 332 1.86 40.93 -2.73
C GLN A 332 1.72 39.50 -3.31
N ALA A 333 0.61 39.21 -3.99
CA ALA A 333 0.41 37.95 -4.71
C ALA A 333 1.37 37.84 -5.93
N SER A 334 1.65 38.95 -6.60
CA SER A 334 2.64 39.03 -7.68
C SER A 334 4.07 38.81 -7.18
N VAL A 335 4.45 39.41 -6.05
CA VAL A 335 5.81 39.32 -5.49
C VAL A 335 6.09 37.96 -4.84
N ARG A 336 5.12 37.31 -4.18
CA ARG A 336 5.27 35.92 -3.69
C ARG A 336 5.06 34.87 -4.80
N GLY A 337 4.52 35.29 -5.94
CA GLY A 337 4.16 34.43 -7.07
C GLY A 337 5.25 34.27 -8.12
N ALA A 338 6.00 35.33 -8.43
CA ALA A 338 6.79 35.45 -9.65
C ALA A 338 8.31 35.49 -9.39
N GLY A 339 8.85 34.47 -8.72
CA GLY A 339 10.27 34.16 -8.88
C GLY A 339 10.50 33.69 -10.33
N PRO A 340 11.48 34.22 -11.08
CA PRO A 340 11.66 33.99 -12.53
C PRO A 340 11.97 32.53 -12.93
N ASN A 341 11.96 31.58 -11.99
CA ASN A 341 12.25 30.16 -12.24
C ASN A 341 11.39 29.24 -11.36
N LYS A 342 10.06 29.44 -11.32
CA LYS A 342 9.17 28.40 -10.75
C LYS A 342 9.08 27.23 -11.72
N LYS A 343 10.02 26.29 -11.59
CA LYS A 343 9.94 25.00 -12.26
C LYS A 343 8.73 24.23 -11.72
N TYR A 344 7.98 23.62 -12.62
CA TYR A 344 6.97 22.64 -12.23
C TYR A 344 7.65 21.49 -11.49
N LEU A 345 7.19 21.18 -10.29
CA LEU A 345 7.62 19.98 -9.55
C LEU A 345 6.83 18.74 -10.02
N GLU A 346 5.64 18.98 -10.59
CA GLU A 346 4.71 17.96 -11.05
C GLU A 346 4.25 18.24 -12.47
N LEU A 347 3.74 17.22 -13.17
CA LEU A 347 3.14 17.39 -14.48
C LEU A 347 1.97 18.40 -14.41
N PRO A 348 1.84 19.36 -15.35
CA PRO A 348 0.67 20.24 -15.40
C PRO A 348 -0.62 19.42 -15.48
N SER A 349 -1.72 19.98 -15.00
CA SER A 349 -3.02 19.30 -15.08
C SER A 349 -3.41 19.00 -16.54
N PHE A 350 -4.28 18.02 -16.76
CA PHE A 350 -4.67 17.62 -18.12
C PHE A 350 -5.26 18.80 -18.93
N PHE A 351 -6.08 19.65 -18.30
CA PHE A 351 -6.61 20.85 -18.96
C PHE A 351 -5.53 21.88 -19.28
N GLU A 352 -4.57 22.11 -18.38
CA GLU A 352 -3.41 22.96 -18.67
C GLU A 352 -2.60 22.38 -19.84
N MET A 353 -2.45 21.06 -19.90
CA MET A 353 -1.78 20.37 -21.01
C MET A 353 -2.53 20.54 -22.33
N ILE A 354 -3.87 20.45 -22.36
CA ILE A 354 -4.66 20.75 -23.57
C ILE A 354 -4.37 22.17 -24.05
N ILE A 355 -4.44 23.16 -23.14
CA ILE A 355 -4.19 24.57 -23.48
C ILE A 355 -2.77 24.75 -24.05
N LEU A 356 -1.78 24.12 -23.41
CA LEU A 356 -0.39 24.12 -23.85
C LEU A 356 -0.22 23.46 -25.23
N PHE A 357 -0.88 22.33 -25.47
CA PHE A 357 -0.84 21.63 -26.76
C PHE A 357 -1.55 22.39 -27.86
N THR A 358 -2.72 22.98 -27.62
CA THR A 358 -3.41 23.81 -28.60
C THR A 358 -2.56 25.02 -28.97
N ARG A 359 -1.98 25.71 -27.98
CA ARG A 359 -1.08 26.84 -28.23
C ARG A 359 0.17 26.43 -29.01
N SER A 360 0.79 25.32 -28.62
CA SER A 360 1.94 24.71 -29.29
C SER A 360 1.63 24.38 -30.75
N PHE A 361 0.45 23.81 -31.02
CA PHE A 361 -0.02 23.46 -32.35
C PHE A 361 -0.25 24.71 -33.22
N CYS A 362 -0.91 25.75 -32.68
CA CYS A 362 -1.12 27.01 -33.42
C CYS A 362 0.18 27.73 -33.79
N VAL A 363 1.24 27.57 -33.00
CA VAL A 363 2.56 28.18 -33.24
C VAL A 363 3.51 27.19 -33.95
N MET A 364 3.07 25.97 -34.24
CA MET A 364 3.88 24.89 -34.81
C MET A 364 5.16 24.57 -34.01
N ASP A 365 5.15 24.82 -32.69
CA ASP A 365 6.28 24.55 -31.79
C ASP A 365 6.09 23.24 -31.02
N PHE A 366 6.62 22.13 -31.53
CA PHE A 366 6.47 20.80 -30.94
C PHE A 366 7.31 20.55 -29.67
N ARG A 367 8.01 21.55 -29.11
CA ARG A 367 8.83 21.37 -27.90
C ARG A 367 8.03 20.88 -26.70
N ILE A 368 6.79 21.37 -26.54
CA ILE A 368 5.89 20.97 -25.44
C ILE A 368 5.48 19.50 -25.60
N TRP A 369 5.08 19.09 -26.80
CA TRP A 369 4.74 17.69 -27.10
C TRP A 369 5.90 16.74 -26.82
N ARG A 370 7.10 17.07 -27.28
CA ARG A 370 8.32 16.28 -27.02
C ARG A 370 8.62 16.19 -25.52
N THR A 371 8.51 17.29 -24.79
CA THR A 371 8.76 17.32 -23.35
C THR A 371 7.72 16.50 -22.58
N TYR A 372 6.45 16.58 -22.97
CA TYR A 372 5.40 15.74 -22.41
C TYR A 372 5.66 14.26 -22.67
N ALA A 373 5.92 13.87 -23.93
CA ALA A 373 6.23 12.49 -24.29
C ALA A 373 7.45 11.96 -23.52
N TYR A 374 8.51 12.76 -23.39
CA TYR A 374 9.68 12.44 -22.57
C TYR A 374 9.31 12.22 -21.09
N CYS A 375 8.48 13.08 -20.50
CA CYS A 375 8.01 12.92 -19.12
C CYS A 375 7.17 11.65 -18.96
N MET A 376 6.25 11.37 -19.88
CA MET A 376 5.40 10.17 -19.83
C MET A 376 6.24 8.90 -19.97
N PHE A 377 7.18 8.88 -20.91
CA PHE A 377 8.12 7.77 -21.07
C PHE A 377 8.99 7.56 -19.82
N TRP A 378 9.49 8.64 -19.22
CA TRP A 378 10.23 8.58 -17.97
C TRP A 378 9.35 8.02 -16.84
N LYS A 379 8.09 8.46 -16.70
CA LYS A 379 7.16 7.93 -15.69
C LYS A 379 6.89 6.44 -15.89
N VAL A 380 6.64 5.99 -17.13
CA VAL A 380 6.50 4.56 -17.45
C VAL A 380 7.77 3.79 -17.08
N THR A 381 8.95 4.34 -17.37
CA THR A 381 10.24 3.73 -17.01
C THR A 381 10.39 3.60 -15.49
N GLN A 382 10.01 4.63 -14.72
CA GLN A 382 10.04 4.58 -13.27
C GLN A 382 9.04 3.56 -12.69
N LEU A 383 7.84 3.44 -13.26
CA LEU A 383 6.90 2.38 -12.90
C LEU A 383 7.46 0.99 -13.19
N MET A 384 8.11 0.79 -14.34
CA MET A 384 8.74 -0.49 -14.67
C MET A 384 9.88 -0.83 -13.70
N LYS A 385 10.76 0.13 -13.40
CA LYS A 385 11.84 -0.04 -12.41
C LYS A 385 11.28 -0.39 -11.04
N MET A 386 10.30 0.38 -10.56
CA MET A 386 9.60 0.12 -9.32
C MET A 386 8.94 -1.26 -9.33
N THR A 387 8.34 -1.69 -10.44
CA THR A 387 7.73 -3.03 -10.58
C THR A 387 8.77 -4.15 -10.52
N ALA A 388 9.98 -3.92 -11.02
CA ALA A 388 11.12 -4.82 -10.79
C ALA A 388 11.68 -4.75 -9.35
N GLY A 389 11.13 -3.88 -8.50
CA GLY A 389 11.62 -3.61 -7.15
C GLY A 389 12.92 -2.81 -7.15
N ILE A 390 13.29 -2.17 -8.26
CA ILE A 390 14.51 -1.38 -8.42
C ILE A 390 14.20 0.08 -8.08
N TRP A 391 14.90 0.60 -7.07
CA TRP A 391 14.73 1.97 -6.59
C TRP A 391 16.04 2.75 -6.74
N ASP A 392 16.05 3.69 -7.68
CA ASP A 392 17.12 4.67 -7.84
C ASP A 392 16.71 6.03 -7.24
N LYS A 393 17.64 7.00 -7.28
CA LYS A 393 17.39 8.36 -6.78
C LYS A 393 16.20 9.03 -7.48
N ASP A 394 16.03 8.77 -8.77
CA ASP A 394 14.94 9.34 -9.57
C ASP A 394 13.60 8.74 -9.20
N GLY A 395 13.53 7.44 -8.89
CA GLY A 395 12.35 6.78 -8.35
C GLY A 395 11.97 7.34 -6.98
N ILE A 396 12.92 7.44 -6.05
CA ILE A 396 12.66 7.98 -4.70
C ILE A 396 12.10 9.41 -4.78
N ARG A 397 12.67 10.26 -5.63
CA ARG A 397 12.17 11.62 -5.88
C ARG A 397 10.83 11.58 -6.62
N GLY A 398 10.71 10.78 -7.67
CA GLY A 398 9.54 10.69 -8.52
C GLY A 398 8.28 10.27 -7.76
N PHE A 399 8.43 9.29 -6.87
CA PHE A 399 7.35 8.80 -6.00
C PHE A 399 7.17 9.63 -4.71
N GLY A 400 7.97 10.67 -4.50
CA GLY A 400 7.86 11.56 -3.33
C GLY A 400 8.10 10.85 -2.00
N VAL A 401 8.98 9.85 -1.98
CA VAL A 401 9.24 9.02 -0.79
C VAL A 401 9.86 9.85 0.33
N THR A 402 10.77 10.77 0.00
CA THR A 402 11.46 11.62 0.99
C THR A 402 10.45 12.53 1.68
N GLU A 403 9.58 13.18 0.89
CA GLU A 403 8.52 14.06 1.37
C GLU A 403 7.48 13.30 2.21
N MET A 404 7.23 12.03 1.86
CA MET A 404 6.35 11.15 2.63
C MET A 404 6.95 10.83 4.00
N VAL A 405 8.24 10.50 4.06
CA VAL A 405 8.93 10.26 5.33
C VAL A 405 8.93 11.53 6.16
N ASP A 406 9.36 12.65 5.59
CA ASP A 406 9.47 13.92 6.32
C ASP A 406 8.12 14.41 6.86
N ARG A 407 7.00 14.05 6.20
CA ARG A 407 5.65 14.41 6.64
C ARG A 407 5.06 13.45 7.68
N TYR A 408 5.35 12.15 7.60
CA TYR A 408 4.63 11.13 8.37
C TYR A 408 5.50 10.35 9.37
N SER A 409 6.83 10.52 9.35
CA SER A 409 7.69 9.88 10.34
C SER A 409 7.55 10.57 11.69
N VAL A 410 7.08 9.82 12.69
CA VAL A 410 7.05 10.28 14.09
C VAL A 410 8.43 10.13 14.74
N ASP A 411 9.20 9.13 14.32
CA ASP A 411 10.53 8.84 14.85
C ASP A 411 11.62 9.46 13.96
N LEU A 412 12.28 10.50 14.48
CA LEU A 412 13.37 11.17 13.78
C LEU A 412 14.71 10.42 13.91
N GLU A 413 14.84 9.51 14.88
CA GLU A 413 16.11 8.84 15.17
C GLU A 413 16.44 7.77 14.12
N ASP A 414 15.43 7.03 13.63
CA ASP A 414 15.61 5.99 12.60
C ASP A 414 15.05 6.41 11.22
N ARG A 415 15.53 7.55 10.72
CA ARG A 415 15.15 8.06 9.40
C ARG A 415 15.37 7.03 8.28
N ARG A 416 16.39 6.18 8.38
CA ARG A 416 16.71 5.16 7.37
C ARG A 416 15.63 4.08 7.28
N LYS A 417 15.20 3.53 8.41
CA LYS A 417 14.12 2.54 8.44
C LYS A 417 12.82 3.12 7.93
N ASN A 418 12.51 4.37 8.29
CA ASN A 418 11.31 5.06 7.79
C ASN A 418 11.33 5.24 6.27
N HIS A 419 12.49 5.55 5.67
CA HIS A 419 12.62 5.57 4.20
C HIS A 419 12.38 4.21 3.58
N GLN A 420 12.96 3.14 4.15
CA GLN A 420 12.74 1.81 3.63
C GLN A 420 11.28 1.36 3.74
N ASP A 421 10.63 1.63 4.87
CA ASP A 421 9.21 1.33 5.07
C ASP A 421 8.33 2.11 4.09
N ALA A 422 8.66 3.39 3.84
CA ALA A 422 7.99 4.20 2.84
C ALA A 422 8.20 3.66 1.42
N ILE A 423 9.41 3.21 1.06
CA ILE A 423 9.70 2.59 -0.24
C ILE A 423 8.89 1.30 -0.41
N VAL A 424 8.94 0.39 0.56
CA VAL A 424 8.20 -0.89 0.53
C VAL A 424 6.70 -0.63 0.40
N CYS A 425 6.16 0.27 1.22
CA CYS A 425 4.76 0.65 1.18
C CYS A 425 4.39 1.22 -0.20
N THR A 426 5.11 2.24 -0.65
CA THR A 426 4.88 2.91 -1.93
C THR A 426 4.95 1.92 -3.09
N GLY A 427 6.01 1.11 -3.17
CA GLY A 427 6.20 0.14 -4.25
C GLY A 427 5.11 -0.92 -4.32
N MET A 428 4.73 -1.50 -3.18
CA MET A 428 3.66 -2.50 -3.14
C MET A 428 2.30 -1.91 -3.54
N ASN A 429 2.04 -0.64 -3.26
CA ASN A 429 0.77 -0.01 -3.63
C ASN A 429 0.77 0.44 -5.09
N HIS A 430 1.85 1.07 -5.52
CA HIS A 430 1.93 1.66 -6.84
C HIS A 430 2.08 0.59 -7.93
N SER A 431 2.57 -0.62 -7.60
CA SER A 431 2.54 -1.75 -8.52
C SER A 431 1.12 -2.23 -8.85
N MET A 432 0.11 -1.87 -8.03
CA MET A 432 -1.28 -2.20 -8.31
C MET A 432 -1.83 -1.46 -9.53
N ILE A 433 -1.16 -0.39 -10.01
CA ILE A 433 -1.55 0.32 -11.23
C ILE A 433 -1.69 -0.61 -12.44
N TRP A 434 -0.89 -1.67 -12.48
CA TRP A 434 -0.94 -2.64 -13.58
C TRP A 434 -2.24 -3.44 -13.62
N GLN A 435 -3.00 -3.49 -12.54
CA GLN A 435 -4.28 -4.21 -12.50
C GLN A 435 -5.40 -3.53 -13.29
N PHE A 436 -5.25 -2.23 -13.60
CA PHE A 436 -6.19 -1.53 -14.50
C PHE A 436 -6.17 -2.09 -15.92
N VAL A 437 -5.12 -2.83 -16.28
CA VAL A 437 -5.06 -3.59 -17.51
C VAL A 437 -5.11 -5.07 -17.14
N PRO A 438 -6.20 -5.80 -17.46
CA PRO A 438 -6.35 -7.20 -17.04
C PRO A 438 -5.17 -8.10 -17.38
N ALA A 439 -4.55 -7.89 -18.55
CA ALA A 439 -3.36 -8.62 -18.99
C ALA A 439 -2.12 -8.42 -18.10
N PHE A 440 -2.06 -7.32 -17.33
CA PHE A 440 -0.92 -6.98 -16.47
C PHE A 440 -1.17 -7.25 -14.98
N VAL A 441 -2.23 -7.98 -14.60
CA VAL A 441 -2.43 -8.42 -13.20
C VAL A 441 -1.24 -9.24 -12.69
N VAL A 442 -0.65 -10.08 -13.55
CA VAL A 442 0.57 -10.85 -13.24
C VAL A 442 1.74 -9.90 -12.95
N ALA A 443 1.91 -8.84 -13.75
CA ALA A 443 2.94 -7.83 -13.51
C ALA A 443 2.70 -7.04 -12.21
N ALA A 444 1.44 -6.77 -11.87
CA ALA A 444 1.09 -6.13 -10.60
C ALA A 444 1.53 -6.97 -9.39
N LYS A 445 1.27 -8.28 -9.43
CA LYS A 445 1.60 -9.23 -8.36
C LYS A 445 3.09 -9.53 -8.28
N TYR A 446 3.77 -9.58 -9.43
CA TYR A 446 5.22 -9.57 -9.49
C TYR A 446 5.80 -8.30 -8.83
N GLY A 447 5.24 -7.13 -9.15
CA GLY A 447 5.62 -5.87 -8.54
C GLY A 447 5.37 -5.81 -7.03
N GLU A 448 4.27 -6.39 -6.56
CA GLU A 448 4.00 -6.49 -5.12
C GLU A 448 5.07 -7.36 -4.44
N ALA A 449 5.41 -8.51 -5.03
CA ALA A 449 6.43 -9.42 -4.51
C ALA A 449 7.83 -8.80 -4.51
N SER A 450 8.22 -8.08 -5.58
CA SER A 450 9.54 -7.44 -5.71
C SER A 450 9.71 -6.32 -4.69
N ASN A 451 8.65 -5.55 -4.42
CA ASN A 451 8.69 -4.42 -3.49
C ASN A 451 8.54 -4.80 -2.02
N LYS A 452 8.27 -6.08 -1.68
CA LYS A 452 8.40 -6.55 -0.28
C LYS A 452 9.84 -6.50 0.21
N CYS A 453 10.81 -6.58 -0.69
CA CYS A 453 12.23 -6.43 -0.38
C CYS A 453 12.95 -5.70 -1.55
N PRO A 454 12.78 -4.38 -1.68
CA PRO A 454 13.23 -3.64 -2.85
C PRO A 454 14.76 -3.60 -2.94
N LEU A 455 15.26 -3.67 -4.17
CA LEU A 455 16.65 -3.49 -4.55
C LEU A 455 16.93 -1.99 -4.70
N PHE A 456 17.76 -1.44 -3.82
CA PHE A 456 18.14 -0.03 -3.88
C PHE A 456 19.43 0.18 -4.66
N VAL A 457 19.45 1.16 -5.57
CA VAL A 457 20.63 1.53 -6.38
C VAL A 457 21.07 2.95 -6.02
N HIS A 458 22.23 3.07 -5.36
CA HIS A 458 22.82 4.38 -5.06
C HIS A 458 23.65 4.92 -6.23
N ARG A 459 23.68 6.25 -6.41
CA ARG A 459 24.17 6.97 -7.62
C ARG A 459 25.67 6.87 -7.91
N SER A 460 26.48 6.20 -7.09
CA SER A 460 27.94 6.11 -7.32
C SER A 460 28.35 5.09 -8.38
N GLY A 461 27.45 4.67 -9.29
CA GLY A 461 27.72 3.70 -10.37
C GLY A 461 27.91 2.26 -9.88
N ASN A 462 28.27 2.07 -8.61
CA ASN A 462 28.25 0.80 -7.92
C ASN A 462 26.87 0.60 -7.32
N VAL A 463 26.14 -0.42 -7.76
CA VAL A 463 24.98 -0.95 -7.06
C VAL A 463 25.48 -1.40 -5.68
N LYS A 464 25.49 -0.48 -4.70
CA LYS A 464 25.61 -0.82 -3.29
C LYS A 464 24.19 -1.02 -2.83
N PRO A 465 23.70 -2.26 -2.87
CA PRO A 465 22.39 -2.49 -2.34
C PRO A 465 22.37 -2.07 -0.87
N LEU A 466 21.29 -1.40 -0.44
CA LEU A 466 20.94 -1.29 0.99
C LEU A 466 20.74 -2.67 1.64
N LEU A 467 20.95 -3.76 0.91
CA LEU A 467 20.97 -5.15 1.36
C LEU A 467 21.98 -5.45 2.48
N CYS A 468 23.04 -4.66 2.65
CA CYS A 468 24.21 -5.06 3.45
C CYS A 468 24.81 -3.95 4.34
N GLN A 469 24.00 -3.04 4.88
CA GLN A 469 24.46 -2.01 5.83
C GLN A 469 23.83 -2.20 7.23
N ASP A 470 23.97 -3.39 7.79
CA ASP A 470 24.03 -3.51 9.26
C ASP A 470 25.45 -3.07 9.66
N ASN A 471 25.60 -1.81 10.09
CA ASN A 471 26.76 -1.21 10.79
C ASN A 471 28.20 -1.47 10.31
N HIS A 472 28.44 -2.11 9.16
CA HIS A 472 29.79 -2.27 8.64
C HIS A 472 30.26 -0.94 8.05
N GLN A 473 31.06 -0.21 8.84
CA GLN A 473 31.80 0.96 8.39
C GLN A 473 32.57 0.61 7.09
N PRO A 474 32.63 1.55 6.13
CA PRO A 474 33.43 1.36 4.92
C PRO A 474 34.88 1.05 5.30
N TRP A 475 35.38 -0.04 4.71
CA TRP A 475 36.67 -0.67 5.00
C TRP A 475 37.87 0.31 4.95
N THR A 476 38.76 0.20 5.94
CA THR A 476 40.07 0.87 5.97
C THR A 476 41.26 -0.10 5.92
N GLY A 477 41.03 -1.40 5.72
CA GLY A 477 42.11 -2.40 5.67
C GLY A 477 42.82 -2.44 4.31
N ASP A 478 44.14 -2.22 4.30
CA ASP A 478 44.96 -2.14 3.08
C ASP A 478 45.31 -3.51 2.45
N SER A 479 45.19 -4.62 3.19
CA SER A 479 45.71 -5.91 2.72
C SER A 479 44.78 -6.62 1.69
N PRO A 480 45.33 -7.17 0.58
CA PRO A 480 44.55 -7.88 -0.44
C PRO A 480 43.79 -9.10 0.08
N LYS A 481 44.37 -9.84 1.04
CA LYS A 481 43.74 -11.04 1.64
C LYS A 481 42.51 -10.67 2.46
N GLU A 482 42.56 -9.56 3.18
CA GLU A 482 41.42 -9.06 3.94
C GLU A 482 40.33 -8.48 3.03
N LYS A 483 40.70 -7.86 1.89
CA LYS A 483 39.74 -7.47 0.84
C LYS A 483 38.97 -8.67 0.28
N VAL A 484 39.62 -9.80 0.01
CA VAL A 484 38.94 -11.01 -0.49
C VAL A 484 38.04 -11.63 0.59
N LYS A 485 38.53 -11.82 1.81
CA LYS A 485 37.74 -12.41 2.92
C LYS A 485 36.52 -11.57 3.26
N SER A 486 36.65 -10.24 3.21
CA SER A 486 35.56 -9.32 3.47
C SER A 486 34.58 -9.20 2.32
N THR A 487 35.05 -9.20 1.08
CA THR A 487 34.19 -9.31 -0.12
C THR A 487 33.39 -10.60 -0.07
N LEU A 488 34.01 -11.72 0.31
CA LEU A 488 33.32 -13.01 0.47
C LEU A 488 32.31 -12.96 1.62
N LYS A 489 32.65 -12.39 2.79
CA LYS A 489 31.74 -12.22 3.92
C LYS A 489 30.58 -11.28 3.59
N TRP A 490 30.83 -10.23 2.81
CA TRP A 490 29.82 -9.31 2.29
C TRP A 490 28.91 -10.02 1.28
N LEU A 491 29.46 -10.77 0.32
CA LEU A 491 28.68 -11.58 -0.61
C LEU A 491 27.82 -12.60 0.15
N LEU A 492 28.38 -13.32 1.13
CA LEU A 492 27.65 -14.24 1.99
C LEU A 492 26.58 -13.53 2.83
N SER A 493 26.83 -12.32 3.31
CA SER A 493 25.84 -11.50 4.03
C SER A 493 24.72 -11.02 3.09
N CYS A 494 25.04 -10.67 1.85
CA CYS A 494 24.05 -10.28 0.84
C CYS A 494 23.22 -11.48 0.37
N VAL A 495 23.84 -12.67 0.23
CA VAL A 495 23.17 -13.95 -0.04
C VAL A 495 22.32 -14.38 1.15
N LYS A 496 22.76 -14.20 2.40
CA LYS A 496 21.92 -14.44 3.60
C LYS A 496 20.91 -13.31 3.88
N GLY A 497 21.02 -12.20 3.15
CA GLY A 497 20.32 -10.96 3.44
C GLY A 497 19.03 -10.80 2.65
N ARG A 498 18.75 -9.55 2.27
CA ARG A 498 17.53 -9.16 1.55
C ARG A 498 17.37 -9.81 0.17
N PHE A 499 18.43 -10.33 -0.46
CA PHE A 499 18.37 -10.87 -1.82
C PHE A 499 17.71 -12.23 -1.79
N LEU A 500 18.10 -13.07 -0.81
CA LEU A 500 17.38 -14.31 -0.54
C LEU A 500 15.94 -14.03 -0.14
N LYS A 501 15.67 -12.99 0.66
CA LYS A 501 14.28 -12.59 0.96
C LYS A 501 13.50 -12.22 -0.31
N TRP A 502 14.09 -11.46 -1.21
CA TRP A 502 13.51 -11.15 -2.52
C TRP A 502 13.29 -12.41 -3.35
N LEU A 503 14.28 -13.31 -3.41
CA LEU A 503 14.19 -14.58 -4.12
C LEU A 503 13.08 -15.47 -3.57
N VAL A 504 12.90 -15.52 -2.25
CA VAL A 504 11.80 -16.25 -1.59
C VAL A 504 10.44 -15.67 -1.98
N TYR A 505 10.32 -14.34 -2.04
CA TYR A 505 9.08 -13.72 -2.54
C TYR A 505 8.84 -13.99 -4.02
N MET A 506 9.89 -14.05 -4.84
CA MET A 506 9.80 -14.43 -6.25
C MET A 506 9.41 -15.89 -6.44
N LEU A 507 10.04 -16.80 -5.71
CA LEU A 507 9.69 -18.21 -5.70
C LEU A 507 8.24 -18.39 -5.25
N SER A 508 7.83 -17.70 -4.20
CA SER A 508 6.44 -17.67 -3.76
C SER A 508 5.48 -17.22 -4.85
N PHE A 509 5.84 -16.18 -5.60
CA PHE A 509 5.04 -15.70 -6.73
C PHE A 509 4.98 -16.72 -7.86
N LEU A 510 6.10 -17.35 -8.21
CA LEU A 510 6.13 -18.41 -9.21
C LEU A 510 5.24 -19.60 -8.82
N VAL A 511 5.31 -20.04 -7.56
CA VAL A 511 4.43 -21.11 -7.05
C VAL A 511 2.96 -20.71 -7.14
N MET A 512 2.62 -19.45 -6.84
CA MET A 512 1.26 -18.93 -7.02
C MET A 512 0.81 -18.98 -8.49
N CYS A 513 1.67 -18.57 -9.43
CA CYS A 513 1.37 -18.64 -10.86
C CYS A 513 1.21 -20.09 -11.34
N CYS A 514 2.08 -21.00 -10.92
CA CYS A 514 1.99 -22.42 -11.26
C CYS A 514 0.71 -23.04 -10.71
N PHE A 515 0.34 -22.76 -9.46
CA PHE A 515 -0.92 -23.21 -8.87
C PHE A 515 -2.14 -22.59 -9.56
N ALA A 516 -2.07 -21.32 -9.95
CA ALA A 516 -3.12 -20.64 -10.69
C ALA A 516 -3.33 -21.24 -12.09
N LEU A 517 -2.28 -21.71 -12.75
CA LEU A 517 -2.36 -22.34 -14.07
C LEU A 517 -2.75 -23.82 -13.98
N LYS A 518 -2.22 -24.54 -13.00
CA LYS A 518 -2.46 -25.97 -12.77
C LYS A 518 -2.70 -26.21 -11.27
N PRO A 519 -3.96 -26.22 -10.81
CA PRO A 519 -4.28 -26.47 -9.42
C PRO A 519 -3.95 -27.92 -9.07
N ASP A 520 -2.83 -28.09 -8.38
CA ASP A 520 -2.32 -29.38 -7.94
C ASP A 520 -1.92 -29.24 -6.46
N PRO A 521 -2.31 -30.18 -5.57
CA PRO A 521 -1.92 -30.16 -4.16
C PRO A 521 -0.40 -30.13 -3.95
N ALA A 522 0.41 -30.60 -4.90
CA ALA A 522 1.87 -30.51 -4.83
C ALA A 522 2.36 -29.06 -4.73
N TRP A 523 1.73 -28.12 -5.45
CA TRP A 523 2.10 -26.70 -5.37
C TRP A 523 1.72 -26.08 -4.01
N LEU A 524 0.60 -26.51 -3.42
CA LEU A 524 0.21 -26.11 -2.07
C LEU A 524 1.19 -26.63 -1.02
N GLY A 525 1.63 -27.89 -1.17
CA GLY A 525 2.68 -28.48 -0.34
C GLY A 525 4.00 -27.72 -0.46
N LEU A 526 4.44 -27.41 -1.69
CA LEU A 526 5.65 -26.62 -1.91
C LEU A 526 5.54 -25.23 -1.27
N PHE A 527 4.39 -24.56 -1.40
CA PHE A 527 4.16 -23.28 -0.75
C PHE A 527 4.21 -23.41 0.79
N ALA A 528 3.50 -24.38 1.36
CA ALA A 528 3.41 -24.55 2.81
C ALA A 528 4.72 -25.00 3.47
N ILE A 529 5.53 -25.80 2.78
CA ILE A 529 6.77 -26.38 3.32
C ILE A 529 7.99 -25.49 3.03
N VAL A 530 8.03 -24.80 1.88
CA VAL A 530 9.20 -24.00 1.51
C VAL A 530 8.94 -22.52 1.73
N VAL A 531 7.82 -21.99 1.25
CA VAL A 531 7.59 -20.55 1.25
C VAL A 531 7.18 -20.04 2.63
N ILE A 532 6.22 -20.71 3.29
CA ILE A 532 5.69 -20.21 4.55
C ILE A 532 6.75 -20.22 5.66
N PRO A 533 7.57 -21.27 5.88
CA PRO A 533 8.59 -21.24 6.92
C PRO A 533 9.59 -20.09 6.75
N LEU A 534 9.98 -19.79 5.50
CA LEU A 534 10.88 -18.68 5.18
C LEU A 534 10.24 -17.30 5.42
N ARG A 535 8.90 -17.22 5.46
CA ARG A 535 8.17 -16.00 5.86
C ARG A 535 7.95 -15.95 7.37
N VAL A 536 7.59 -17.08 7.96
CA VAL A 536 7.29 -17.24 9.38
C VAL A 536 8.54 -17.10 10.24
N GLU A 537 9.75 -17.34 9.71
CA GLU A 537 11.00 -16.99 10.38
C GLU A 537 11.00 -15.54 10.90
N ARG A 538 10.30 -14.60 10.24
CA ARG A 538 10.15 -13.23 10.77
C ARG A 538 9.17 -13.13 11.93
N ALA A 539 8.06 -13.84 11.86
CA ALA A 539 7.08 -13.86 12.95
C ALA A 539 7.65 -14.57 14.17
N LEU A 540 8.38 -15.67 13.95
CA LEU A 540 9.09 -16.43 14.95
C LEU A 540 10.27 -15.64 15.50
N GLY A 541 11.10 -15.03 14.65
CA GLY A 541 12.22 -14.18 15.08
C GLY A 541 11.73 -12.97 15.89
N ALA A 542 10.67 -12.30 15.46
CA ALA A 542 10.06 -11.22 16.23
C ALA A 542 9.44 -11.72 17.55
N ALA A 543 8.89 -12.93 17.58
CA ALA A 543 8.40 -13.53 18.82
C ALA A 543 9.58 -13.91 19.75
N LEU A 544 10.68 -14.42 19.21
CA LEU A 544 11.87 -14.85 19.95
C LEU A 544 12.71 -13.68 20.46
N ASP A 545 12.85 -12.58 19.72
CA ASP A 545 13.57 -11.37 20.16
C ASP A 545 12.85 -10.63 21.30
N ILE A 546 11.55 -10.90 21.47
CA ILE A 546 10.70 -10.28 22.49
C ILE A 546 10.56 -11.15 23.74
N LEU A 547 10.63 -12.48 23.57
CA LEU A 547 10.73 -13.46 24.65
C LEU A 547 12.09 -13.38 25.33
#